data_AF-A0A2A2QVV6-F1
#
_entry.id   AF-A0A2A2QVV6-F1
#
_cell.length_a   1.000
_cell.length_b   1.000
_cell.length_c   1.000
_cell.angle_alpha   90.00
_cell.angle_beta   90.00
_cell.angle_gamma   90.00
#
_symmetry.space_group_name_H-M   'P 1'
#
loop_
_entity.id
_entity.type
_entity.pdbx_description
1 polymer ?
#
loop_
_entity_poly.entity_id
_entity_poly.type
_entity_poly.pdbx_seq_one_letter_code
_entity_poly.pdbx_strand_id
1 'polypeptide(L)'
;MQATLTSKGQITIPIRVRNRLHLKPGDVLDFDETAPFLKATKTIPPQAWGEFAKGWKDPWPDLTTIEVMDDLRGPVEIPTGASP
;
A
#
# COMPACT_ATOMS: atom_id res chain seq x y z
N MET A 1 -17.38 -4.93 19.65
CA MET A 1 -17.21 -6.19 18.89
C MET A 1 -16.07 -6.94 19.54
N GLN A 2 -16.23 -8.23 19.84
CA GLN A 2 -15.25 -9.03 20.56
C GLN A 2 -14.93 -10.30 19.76
N ALA A 3 -13.74 -10.84 19.97
CA ALA A 3 -13.32 -12.13 19.45
C ALA A 3 -12.63 -12.89 20.58
N THR A 4 -12.76 -14.22 20.57
CA THR A 4 -12.19 -15.08 21.61
C THR A 4 -10.88 -15.67 21.12
N LEU A 5 -9.86 -15.65 21.98
CA LEU A 5 -8.63 -16.38 21.79
C LEU A 5 -8.87 -17.86 22.08
N THR A 6 -8.61 -18.71 21.09
CA THR A 6 -8.70 -20.17 21.26
C THR A 6 -7.52 -20.70 22.10
N SER A 7 -7.64 -21.93 22.60
CA SER A 7 -6.56 -22.61 23.32
C SER A 7 -5.28 -22.79 22.50
N LYS A 8 -5.38 -22.73 21.17
CA LYS A 8 -4.24 -22.80 20.23
C LYS A 8 -3.63 -21.43 19.90
N GLY A 9 -4.09 -20.36 20.56
CA GLY A 9 -3.60 -19.00 20.31
C GLY A 9 -4.18 -18.34 19.05
N GLN A 10 -5.18 -18.93 18.40
CA GLN A 10 -5.82 -18.33 17.22
C GLN A 10 -6.95 -17.37 17.62
N ILE A 11 -7.05 -16.24 16.92
CA ILE A 11 -8.15 -15.28 17.04
C ILE A 11 -8.91 -15.26 15.71
N THR A 12 -10.23 -15.38 15.76
CA THR A 12 -11.05 -15.21 14.55
C THR A 12 -11.35 -13.74 14.30
N ILE A 13 -11.02 -13.24 13.11
CA ILE A 13 -11.34 -11.87 12.70
C ILE A 13 -12.83 -11.81 12.27
N PRO A 14 -13.68 -11.00 12.92
CA PRO A 14 -15.08 -10.89 12.56
C PRO A 14 -15.29 -10.44 11.11
N ILE A 15 -16.35 -10.96 10.47
CA ILE A 15 -16.66 -10.72 9.04
C ILE A 15 -16.64 -9.23 8.66
N ARG A 16 -17.19 -8.35 9.51
CA ARG A 16 -17.23 -6.90 9.26
C ARG A 16 -15.83 -6.28 9.20
N VAL A 17 -14.93 -6.72 10.07
CA VAL A 17 -13.53 -6.26 10.08
C VAL A 17 -12.79 -6.82 8.86
N ARG A 18 -12.98 -8.11 8.56
CA ARG A 18 -12.39 -8.76 7.40
C ARG A 18 -12.74 -8.05 6.09
N ASN A 19 -14.01 -7.74 5.89
CA ASN A 19 -14.49 -7.08 4.68
C ASN A 19 -13.97 -5.64 4.59
N ARG A 20 -13.98 -4.89 5.70
CA ARG A 20 -13.49 -3.51 5.74
C ARG A 20 -11.99 -3.40 5.44
N LEU A 21 -11.21 -4.40 5.85
CA LEU A 21 -9.75 -4.44 5.65
C LEU A 21 -9.36 -5.27 4.42
N HIS A 22 -10.33 -5.75 3.62
CA HIS A 22 -10.11 -6.59 2.44
C HIS A 22 -9.18 -7.79 2.69
N LEU A 23 -9.31 -8.39 3.88
CA LEU A 23 -8.53 -9.56 4.27
C LEU A 23 -9.13 -10.81 3.64
N LYS A 24 -8.29 -11.62 3.00
CA LYS A 24 -8.64 -12.88 2.33
C LYS A 24 -8.00 -14.05 3.08
N PRO A 25 -8.60 -15.26 3.02
CA PRO A 25 -7.91 -16.46 3.48
C PRO A 25 -6.55 -16.60 2.79
N GLY A 26 -5.50 -16.85 3.58
CA GLY A 26 -4.11 -16.92 3.09
C GLY A 26 -3.33 -15.60 3.15
N ASP A 27 -3.97 -14.46 3.46
CA ASP A 27 -3.24 -13.22 3.72
C ASP A 27 -2.34 -13.38 4.95
N VAL A 28 -1.11 -12.87 4.84
CA VAL A 28 -0.16 -12.80 5.96
C VAL A 28 -0.33 -11.47 6.68
N LEU A 29 -0.41 -11.53 8.01
CA LEU A 29 -0.45 -10.37 8.89
C LEU A 29 0.84 -10.32 9.70
N ASP A 30 1.49 -9.17 9.72
CA ASP A 30 2.65 -8.90 10.55
C ASP A 30 2.21 -8.30 11.89
N PHE A 31 2.65 -8.90 13.00
CA PHE A 31 2.28 -8.48 14.35
C PHE A 31 3.35 -7.55 14.92
N ASP A 32 2.92 -6.40 15.42
CA ASP A 32 3.81 -5.44 16.07
C ASP A 32 3.85 -5.74 17.58
N GLU A 33 4.91 -6.43 18.02
CA GLU A 33 5.12 -6.80 19.42
C GLU A 33 5.42 -5.61 20.34
N THR A 34 5.82 -4.48 19.77
CA THR A 34 6.16 -3.27 20.53
C THR A 34 4.93 -2.40 20.81
N ALA A 35 3.82 -2.65 20.11
CA ALA A 35 2.60 -1.89 20.28
C ALA A 35 1.96 -2.18 21.65
N PRO A 36 1.42 -1.16 22.34
CA PRO A 36 0.72 -1.33 23.62
C PRO A 36 -0.64 -2.05 23.47
N PHE A 37 -1.01 -2.43 22.26
CA PHE A 37 -2.24 -3.14 21.91
C PHE A 37 -1.96 -4.14 20.78
N LEU A 38 -2.85 -5.13 20.63
CA LEU A 38 -2.74 -6.09 19.53
C LEU A 38 -2.88 -5.37 18.18
N LYS A 39 -1.75 -5.22 17.50
CA LYS A 39 -1.66 -4.58 16.19
C LYS A 39 -1.13 -5.58 15.20
N ALA A 40 -1.87 -5.74 14.11
CA ALA A 40 -1.46 -6.58 12.99
C ALA A 40 -1.74 -5.83 11.69
N THR A 41 -0.76 -5.80 10.79
CA THR A 41 -0.87 -5.13 9.49
C THR A 41 -0.76 -6.13 8.36
N LYS A 42 -1.56 -5.94 7.31
CA LYS A 42 -1.48 -6.78 6.11
C LYS A 42 -0.14 -6.53 5.42
N THR A 43 0.61 -7.60 5.21
CA THR A 43 1.90 -7.54 4.52
C THR A 43 1.68 -7.79 3.04
N ILE A 44 2.26 -6.94 2.20
CA ILE A 44 2.38 -7.21 0.77
C ILE A 44 3.73 -7.89 0.59
N PRO A 45 3.77 -9.18 0.17
CA PRO A 45 5.04 -9.85 -0.04
C PRO A 45 5.84 -9.10 -1.13
N PRO A 46 7.17 -8.97 -1.00
CA PRO A 46 7.99 -8.26 -1.98
C PRO A 46 7.80 -8.77 -3.41
N GLN A 47 7.52 -10.06 -3.57
CA GLN A 47 7.27 -10.70 -4.86
C GLN A 47 5.99 -10.18 -5.54
N ALA A 48 4.97 -9.79 -4.76
CA ALA A 48 3.73 -9.26 -5.32
C ALA A 48 3.92 -7.91 -6.02
N TRP A 49 4.88 -7.10 -5.59
CA TRP A 49 5.27 -5.88 -6.31
C TRP A 49 5.89 -6.20 -7.67
N GLY A 50 6.73 -7.23 -7.72
CA GLY A 50 7.33 -7.72 -8.97
C GLY A 50 6.27 -8.23 -9.95
N GLU A 51 5.27 -8.99 -9.48
CA GLU A 51 4.18 -9.46 -10.34
C GLU A 51 3.25 -8.34 -10.80
N PHE A 52 2.93 -7.40 -9.92
CA PHE A 52 2.17 -6.20 -10.28
C PHE A 52 2.87 -5.41 -11.38
N ALA A 53 4.19 -5.23 -11.28
CA ALA A 53 4.97 -4.47 -12.24
C ALA A 53 5.09 -5.14 -13.62
N LYS A 54 4.94 -6.48 -13.73
CA LYS A 54 5.06 -7.20 -15.03
C LYS A 54 4.06 -6.72 -16.08
N GLY A 55 2.86 -6.33 -15.65
CA GLY A 55 1.81 -5.83 -16.56
C GLY A 55 1.86 -4.32 -16.77
N TRP A 56 2.69 -3.61 -16.00
CA TRP A 56 2.79 -2.17 -16.09
C TRP A 56 3.53 -1.79 -17.37
N LYS A 57 2.90 -0.91 -18.15
CA LYS A 57 3.52 -0.27 -19.30
C LYS A 57 3.66 1.20 -18.97
N ASP A 58 4.81 1.75 -19.31
CA ASP A 58 5.03 3.19 -19.23
C ASP A 58 3.97 3.89 -20.08
N PRO A 59 3.11 4.73 -19.48
CA PRO A 59 2.12 5.49 -20.23
C PRO A 59 2.76 6.64 -21.05
N TRP A 60 4.03 6.97 -20.82
CA TRP A 60 4.76 8.02 -21.53
C TRP A 60 6.10 7.52 -22.08
N PRO A 61 6.09 6.50 -22.97
CA PRO A 61 7.32 5.85 -23.44
C PRO A 61 8.25 6.77 -24.24
N ASP A 62 7.71 7.84 -24.82
CA ASP A 62 8.42 8.77 -25.70
C ASP A 62 8.77 10.09 -25.00
N LEU A 63 8.42 10.24 -23.71
CA LEU A 63 8.70 11.46 -22.95
C LEU A 63 9.83 11.23 -21.96
N THR A 64 10.66 12.24 -21.81
CA THR A 64 11.63 12.31 -20.72
C THR A 64 10.90 12.52 -19.39
N THR A 65 11.55 12.15 -18.28
CA THR A 65 11.01 12.37 -16.94
C THR A 65 10.64 13.84 -16.70
N ILE A 66 11.41 14.80 -17.24
CA ILE A 66 11.13 16.23 -17.09
C ILE A 66 9.84 16.62 -17.82
N GLU A 67 9.64 16.15 -19.05
CA GLU A 67 8.42 16.44 -19.82
C GLU A 67 7.17 15.85 -19.17
N VAL A 68 7.24 14.61 -18.66
CA VAL A 68 6.14 14.00 -17.89
C VAL A 68 5.84 14.80 -16.63
N MET A 69 6.89 15.23 -15.92
CA MET A 69 6.72 16.02 -14.70
C MET A 69 6.09 17.39 -14.98
N ASP A 70 6.46 18.06 -16.06
CA ASP A 70 5.91 19.36 -16.42
C ASP A 70 4.45 19.24 -16.89
N ASP A 71 4.11 18.19 -17.66
CA ASP A 71 2.74 17.90 -18.06
C ASP A 71 1.82 17.59 -16.85
N LEU A 72 2.28 16.74 -15.92
CA LEU A 72 1.51 16.34 -14.73
C LEU A 72 1.34 17.48 -13.72
N ARG A 73 2.31 18.39 -13.61
CA ARG A 73 2.21 19.57 -12.74
C ARG A 73 1.27 20.63 -13.31
N GLY A 74 1.12 20.67 -14.63
CA GLY A 74 0.41 21.73 -15.33
C GLY A 74 1.20 23.05 -15.36
N PRO A 75 0.63 24.11 -15.96
CA PRO A 75 1.32 25.39 -16.09
C PRO A 75 1.61 26.00 -14.72
N VAL A 76 2.90 26.18 -14.43
CA VAL A 76 3.38 26.88 -13.22
C VAL A 76 4.02 28.19 -13.65
N GLU A 77 3.49 29.32 -13.18
CA GLU A 77 4.18 30.60 -13.29
C GLU A 77 5.39 30.60 -12.35
N ILE A 78 6.59 30.45 -12.91
CA ILE A 78 7.82 30.57 -12.13
C ILE A 78 8.04 32.06 -11.86
N PRO A 79 8.12 32.50 -10.58
CA PRO A 79 8.42 33.88 -10.27
C PRO A 79 9.76 34.28 -10.89
N THR A 80 9.78 35.40 -11.61
CA THR A 80 10.97 35.89 -12.31
C THR A 80 12.08 36.16 -11.30
N GLY A 81 13.02 35.22 -11.15
CA GLY A 81 14.16 35.37 -10.22
C GLY A 81 14.64 34.08 -9.56
N ALA A 82 13.90 32.97 -9.65
CA ALA A 82 14.43 31.67 -9.22
C ALA A 82 15.15 31.00 -10.39
N SER A 83 16.49 31.13 -10.43
CA SER A 83 17.32 30.22 -11.23
C SER A 83 17.23 28.80 -10.65
N PRO A 84 17.31 27.75 -11.50
CA PRO A 84 17.36 26.36 -11.05
C PRO A 84 18.60 26.06 -10.20
#